data_AF-A0A527HCV0-F1
#
_entry.id   AF-A0A527HCV0-F1
#
_cell.length_a   1.000
_cell.length_b   1.000
_cell.length_c   1.000
_cell.angle_alpha   90.00
_cell.angle_beta   90.00
_cell.angle_gamma   90.00
#
_symmetry.space_group_name_H-M   'P 1'
#
loop_
_entity.id
_entity.type
_entity.pdbx_description
1 polymer ?
#
loop_
_entity_poly.entity_id
_entity_poly.type
_entity_poly.pdbx_seq_one_letter_code
_entity_poly.pdbx_strand_id
1 'polypeptide(L)'
;LLTAWQIHSPDVIIAREPFAGERPKADAIVTDRPGIAIGASTADCGPVLFADAEARIIGAAHAGWKGAFTGVLENTILAMESLGARRQNIVAVLGPSIGPDNYEVG
;
A
#
# COMPACT_ATOMS: atom_id res chain seq x y z
N LEU A 1 -13.68 -5.57 2.09
CA LEU A 1 -12.39 -4.99 2.50
C LEU A 1 -11.31 -6.06 2.35
N LEU A 2 -10.23 -5.76 1.63
CA LEU A 2 -9.07 -6.64 1.46
C LEU A 2 -7.87 -6.08 2.21
N THR A 3 -7.17 -6.96 2.93
CA THR A 3 -5.91 -6.69 3.63
C THR A 3 -4.98 -7.87 3.37
N ALA A 4 -3.68 -7.64 3.29
CA ALA A 4 -2.69 -8.69 3.10
C ALA A 4 -2.28 -9.32 4.45
N TRP A 5 -1.59 -10.46 4.38
CA TRP A 5 -0.71 -10.90 5.47
C TRP A 5 0.58 -10.09 5.35
N GLN A 6 0.71 -9.05 6.18
CA GLN A 6 1.84 -8.12 6.17
C GLN A 6 3.09 -8.78 6.76
N ILE A 7 4.22 -8.68 6.06
CA ILE A 7 5.49 -9.33 6.40
C ILE A 7 6.69 -8.37 6.37
N HIS A 8 6.43 -7.05 6.32
CA HIS A 8 7.43 -5.99 6.18
C HIS A 8 8.31 -6.18 4.93
N SER A 9 7.72 -6.65 3.83
CA SER A 9 8.38 -6.77 2.52
C SER A 9 8.05 -5.55 1.64
N PRO A 10 8.72 -5.41 0.48
CA PRO A 10 8.34 -4.44 -0.53
C PRO A 10 7.30 -4.99 -1.52
N ASP A 11 6.67 -6.14 -1.22
CA ASP A 11 5.82 -6.84 -2.17
C ASP A 11 4.42 -6.21 -2.27
N VAL A 12 3.92 -6.14 -3.50
CA VAL A 12 2.63 -5.53 -3.85
C VAL A 12 1.75 -6.56 -4.55
N ILE A 13 0.48 -6.64 -4.17
CA ILE A 13 -0.52 -7.45 -4.85
C ILE A 13 -1.50 -6.56 -5.61
N ILE A 14 -1.72 -6.85 -6.89
CA ILE A 14 -2.84 -6.29 -7.64
C ILE A 14 -4.07 -7.16 -7.38
N ALA A 15 -5.08 -6.61 -6.69
CA ALA A 15 -6.30 -7.32 -6.36
C ALA A 15 -7.45 -6.88 -7.29
N ARG A 16 -8.03 -7.82 -8.02
CA ARG A 16 -9.24 -7.59 -8.84
C ARG A 16 -10.48 -8.33 -8.36
N GLU A 17 -10.29 -9.22 -7.38
CA GLU A 17 -11.33 -10.06 -6.80
C GLU A 17 -11.03 -10.26 -5.31
N PRO A 18 -12.02 -10.67 -4.49
CA PRO A 18 -11.76 -11.08 -3.12
C PRO A 18 -10.73 -12.20 -3.06
N PHE A 19 -9.84 -12.17 -2.06
CA PHE A 19 -8.91 -13.28 -1.86
C PHE A 19 -9.66 -14.55 -1.49
N ALA A 20 -9.43 -15.63 -2.24
CA ALA A 20 -9.94 -16.94 -1.92
C ALA A 20 -9.00 -17.61 -0.90
N GLY A 21 -9.52 -17.93 0.29
CA GLY A 21 -8.73 -18.61 1.33
C GLY A 21 -7.81 -17.67 2.13
N GLU A 22 -6.55 -18.07 2.31
CA GLU A 22 -5.59 -17.30 3.09
C GLU A 22 -5.22 -15.98 2.41
N ARG A 23 -4.97 -14.95 3.23
CA ARG A 23 -4.50 -13.65 2.75
C ARG A 23 -3.09 -13.80 2.16
N PRO A 24 -2.82 -13.25 0.95
CA PRO A 24 -1.49 -13.31 0.36
C PRO A 24 -0.48 -12.57 1.24
N LYS A 25 0.76 -13.07 1.25
CA LYS A 25 1.88 -12.39 1.91
C LYS A 25 2.34 -11.22 1.04
N ALA A 26 2.16 -10.02 1.55
CA ALA A 26 2.54 -8.76 0.92
C ALA A 26 2.31 -7.61 1.89
N ASP A 27 2.85 -6.44 1.59
CA ASP A 27 2.68 -5.24 2.41
C ASP A 27 1.97 -4.11 1.68
N ALA A 28 1.63 -4.29 0.41
CA ALA A 28 0.78 -3.37 -0.34
C ALA A 28 -0.25 -4.08 -1.21
N ILE A 29 -1.38 -3.42 -1.41
CA ILE A 29 -2.42 -3.84 -2.35
C ILE A 29 -2.74 -2.67 -3.27
N VAL A 30 -2.91 -2.94 -4.55
CA VAL A 30 -3.41 -1.99 -5.56
C VAL A 30 -4.66 -2.58 -6.23
N THR A 31 -5.63 -1.75 -6.57
CA THR A 31 -6.80 -2.18 -7.36
C THR A 31 -7.29 -1.10 -8.32
N ASP A 32 -7.79 -1.56 -9.47
CA ASP A 32 -8.49 -0.79 -10.49
C ASP A 32 -9.99 -1.15 -10.55
N ARG A 33 -10.50 -1.92 -9.57
CA ARG A 33 -11.88 -2.42 -9.57
C ARG A 33 -12.78 -1.63 -8.63
N PRO A 34 -13.86 -1.02 -9.13
CA PRO A 34 -14.91 -0.47 -8.28
C PRO A 34 -15.52 -1.54 -7.35
N GLY A 35 -15.91 -1.13 -6.14
CA GLY A 35 -16.53 -2.03 -5.15
C GLY A 35 -15.54 -2.83 -4.30
N ILE A 36 -14.24 -2.76 -4.58
CA ILE A 36 -13.19 -3.36 -3.75
C ILE A 36 -12.55 -2.30 -2.88
N ALA A 37 -12.80 -2.36 -1.57
CA ALA A 37 -12.05 -1.60 -0.59
C ALA A 37 -10.77 -2.36 -0.21
N ILE A 38 -9.63 -1.67 -0.17
CA ILE A 38 -8.32 -2.18 0.24
C ILE A 38 -7.80 -1.44 1.47
N GLY A 39 -6.93 -2.05 2.26
CA GLY A 39 -6.35 -1.41 3.45
C GLY A 39 -5.03 -2.04 3.90
N ALA A 40 -4.31 -1.28 4.71
CA ALA A 40 -3.08 -1.68 5.40
C ALA A 40 -3.31 -1.54 6.91
N SER A 41 -3.05 -2.60 7.69
CA SER A 41 -3.15 -2.53 9.15
C SER A 41 -1.86 -1.95 9.72
N THR A 42 -1.95 -1.15 10.78
CA THR A 42 -0.77 -0.63 11.45
C THR A 42 -1.01 -0.45 12.95
N ALA A 43 0.08 -0.54 13.70
CA ALA A 43 0.29 0.14 14.98
C ALA A 43 1.75 0.60 14.91
N ASP A 44 1.99 1.91 14.92
CA ASP A 44 3.29 2.59 14.74
C ASP A 44 3.82 2.71 13.30
N CYS A 45 3.83 1.63 12.50
CA CYS A 45 4.31 1.71 11.11
C CYS A 45 3.50 2.70 10.24
N GLY A 46 4.09 3.27 9.19
CA GLY A 46 3.40 4.25 8.35
C GLY A 46 2.40 3.61 7.38
N PRO A 47 1.08 3.82 7.50
CA PRO A 47 0.14 3.44 6.45
C PRO A 47 0.13 4.52 5.37
N VAL A 48 0.30 4.16 4.10
CA VAL A 48 0.24 5.10 2.98
C VAL A 48 -0.90 4.72 2.05
N LEU A 49 -1.81 5.67 1.80
CA LEU A 49 -2.89 5.52 0.83
C LEU A 49 -2.55 6.28 -0.45
N PHE A 50 -2.86 5.68 -1.60
CA PHE A 50 -2.57 6.22 -2.92
C PHE A 50 -3.85 6.27 -3.75
N ALA A 51 -3.99 7.29 -4.60
CA ALA A 51 -5.06 7.37 -5.57
C ALA A 51 -4.65 8.13 -6.83
N ASP A 52 -4.94 7.56 -8.00
CA ASP A 52 -5.10 8.29 -9.26
C ASP A 52 -6.60 8.37 -9.57
N ALA A 53 -7.18 9.56 -9.41
CA ALA A 53 -8.62 9.76 -9.59
C ALA A 53 -9.06 9.68 -11.07
N GLU A 54 -8.17 10.02 -12.01
CA GLU A 54 -8.47 9.96 -13.44
C GLU A 54 -8.45 8.51 -13.93
N ALA A 55 -7.41 7.76 -13.58
CA ALA A 55 -7.28 6.35 -13.96
C ALA A 55 -8.15 5.41 -13.10
N ARG A 56 -8.73 5.93 -12.01
CA ARG A 56 -9.60 5.20 -11.07
C ARG A 56 -8.88 4.03 -10.39
N ILE A 57 -7.62 4.24 -10.01
CA ILE A 57 -6.76 3.25 -9.37
C ILE A 57 -6.42 3.72 -7.95
N ILE A 58 -6.52 2.81 -6.99
CA ILE A 58 -6.17 3.06 -5.59
C ILE A 58 -5.11 2.08 -5.12
N GLY A 59 -4.28 2.53 -4.19
CA GLY A 59 -3.27 1.71 -3.50
C GLY A 59 -3.32 1.92 -1.99
N ALA A 60 -2.95 0.89 -1.24
CA ALA A 60 -2.76 0.95 0.21
C ALA A 60 -1.50 0.15 0.57
N ALA A 61 -0.55 0.79 1.22
CA ALA A 61 0.73 0.20 1.61
C ALA A 61 0.99 0.32 3.11
N HIS A 62 1.58 -0.71 3.68
CA HIS A 62 2.18 -0.74 5.00
C HIS A 62 3.67 -0.48 4.89
N ALA A 63 4.11 0.69 5.34
CA ALA A 63 5.48 1.14 5.28
C ALA A 63 6.08 1.23 6.69
N GLY A 64 6.34 0.06 7.29
CA GLY A 64 7.31 -0.03 8.39
C GLY A 64 8.74 0.24 7.89
N TRP A 65 9.70 0.43 8.79
CA TRP A 65 11.08 0.83 8.43
C TRP A 65 11.69 -0.05 7.32
N LYS A 66 11.51 -1.38 7.41
CA LYS A 66 12.06 -2.34 6.45
C LYS A 66 11.36 -2.25 5.09
N GLY A 67 10.03 -2.18 5.07
CA GLY A 67 9.25 -2.06 3.83
C GLY A 67 9.53 -0.73 3.12
N ALA A 68 9.58 0.36 3.87
CA ALA A 68 9.95 1.67 3.37
C ALA A 68 11.38 1.67 2.79
N PHE A 69 12.35 1.12 3.52
CA PHE A 69 13.75 1.05 3.07
C PHE A 69 13.93 0.15 1.83
N THR A 70 13.12 -0.92 1.70
CA THR A 70 13.21 -1.86 0.58
C THR A 70 12.32 -1.52 -0.61
N GLY A 71 11.58 -0.41 -0.56
CA GLY A 71 10.90 0.17 -1.72
C GLY A 71 9.41 -0.16 -1.85
N VAL A 72 8.67 -0.43 -0.76
CA VAL A 72 7.23 -0.74 -0.84
C VAL A 72 6.42 0.40 -1.47
N LEU A 73 6.82 1.66 -1.28
CA LEU A 73 6.11 2.83 -1.82
C LEU A 73 6.33 2.94 -3.34
N GLU A 74 7.58 2.81 -3.78
CA GLU A 74 7.99 2.80 -5.18
C GLU A 74 7.31 1.64 -5.92
N ASN A 75 7.33 0.43 -5.34
CA ASN A 75 6.66 -0.73 -5.92
C ASN A 75 5.15 -0.54 -6.01
N THR A 76 4.53 0.12 -5.02
CA THR A 76 3.09 0.43 -5.06
C THR A 76 2.78 1.36 -6.23
N ILE A 77 3.59 2.41 -6.43
CA ILE A 77 3.45 3.33 -7.55
C ILE A 77 3.66 2.61 -8.89
N LEU A 78 4.69 1.77 -9.02
CA LEU A 78 4.93 0.98 -10.24
C LEU A 78 3.76 0.04 -10.55
N ALA A 79 3.16 -0.59 -9.53
CA ALA A 79 1.97 -1.41 -9.70
C ALA A 79 0.77 -0.58 -10.16
N MET A 80 0.57 0.63 -9.63
CA MET A 80 -0.46 1.55 -10.12
C MET A 80 -0.19 1.97 -11.57
N GLU A 81 1.05 2.33 -11.92
CA GLU A 81 1.43 2.68 -13.29
C GLU A 81 1.19 1.52 -14.27
N SER A 82 1.45 0.27 -13.84
CA SER A 82 1.17 -0.94 -14.65
C SER A 82 -0.31 -1.14 -14.97
N LEU A 83 -1.20 -0.52 -14.20
CA LEU A 83 -2.65 -0.52 -14.41
C LEU A 83 -3.15 0.69 -15.21
N GLY A 84 -2.25 1.61 -15.56
CA GLY A 84 -2.56 2.82 -16.34
C GLY A 84 -2.65 4.11 -15.52
N ALA A 85 -2.29 4.09 -14.23
CA ALA A 85 -2.12 5.33 -13.48
C ALA A 85 -0.96 6.14 -14.05
N ARG A 86 -1.04 7.47 -13.95
CA ARG A 86 0.07 8.35 -14.28
C ARG A 86 0.66 8.89 -12.99
N ARG A 87 1.98 8.73 -12.78
CA ARG A 87 2.62 9.13 -11.51
C ARG A 87 2.39 10.58 -11.10
N GLN A 88 2.33 11.51 -12.06
CA GLN A 88 1.99 12.91 -11.77
C GLN A 88 0.56 13.13 -11.27
N ASN A 89 -0.34 12.17 -11.47
CA ASN A 89 -1.72 12.19 -10.99
C ASN A 89 -1.90 11.44 -9.66
N ILE A 90 -0.91 10.65 -9.24
CA ILE A 90 -1.01 9.85 -8.01
C ILE A 90 -0.84 10.78 -6.81
N VAL A 91 -1.90 10.89 -6.00
CA VAL A 91 -1.84 11.49 -4.67
C VAL A 91 -1.50 10.39 -3.67
N ALA A 92 -0.47 10.61 -2.87
CA ALA A 92 -0.09 9.73 -1.77
C ALA A 92 -0.27 10.47 -0.43
N VAL A 93 -0.87 9.81 0.56
CA VAL A 93 -1.11 10.36 1.89
C VAL A 93 -0.58 9.39 2.94
N LEU A 94 0.34 9.88 3.78
CA LEU A 94 0.78 9.19 4.99
C LEU A 94 -0.29 9.37 6.08
N GLY A 95 -0.81 8.26 6.61
CA GLY A 95 -1.72 8.25 7.74
C GLY A 95 -0.99 8.27 9.09
N PRO A 96 -1.74 8.15 10.21
CA PRO A 96 -1.15 8.15 11.55
C PRO A 96 -0.09 7.06 11.73
N SER A 97 1.05 7.44 12.31
CA SER A 97 2.21 6.58 12.55
C SER A 97 3.00 7.10 13.76
N ILE A 98 3.96 6.32 14.24
CA ILE A 98 4.91 6.79 15.25
C ILE A 98 5.71 7.98 14.68
N GLY A 99 5.76 9.08 15.44
CA GLY A 99 6.43 10.31 15.05
C GLY A 99 7.93 10.30 15.39
N PRO A 100 8.72 11.24 14.81
CA PRO A 100 10.16 11.30 15.03
C PRO A 100 10.55 11.47 16.49
N ASP A 101 9.75 12.17 17.29
CA ASP A 101 10.00 12.38 18.72
C ASP A 101 9.83 11.13 19.58
N ASN A 102 9.20 10.07 19.03
CA ASN A 102 8.88 8.84 19.76
C ASN A 102 9.50 7.59 19.12
N TYR A 103 10.13 7.70 17.94
CA TYR A 103 10.68 6.55 17.22
C TYR A 103 12.18 6.41 17.45
N GLU A 104 12.57 6.01 18.67
CA GLU A 104 13.97 5.73 19.00
C GLU A 104 14.45 4.44 18.30
N VAL A 105 15.66 4.50 17.72
CA VAL A 105 16.33 3.39 17.03
C VAL A 105 17.79 3.32 17.46
N GLY A 106 18.43 2.16 17.29
CA GLY A 106 19.84 1.90 17.65
C GLY A 106 20.79 1.79 16.49
#